data_AF-A0A2H5XWK7-F1
#
_entry.id   AF-A0A2H5XWK7-F1
#
_cell.length_a   1.000
_cell.length_b   1.000
_cell.length_c   1.000
_cell.angle_alpha   90.00
_cell.angle_beta   90.00
_cell.angle_gamma   90.00
#
_symmetry.space_group_name_H-M   'P 1'
#
loop_
_entity.id
_entity.type
_entity.pdbx_description
1 polymer ?
#
loop_
_entity_poly.entity_id
_entity_poly.type
_entity_poly.pdbx_seq_one_letter_code
_entity_poly.pdbx_strand_id
1 'polypeptide(L)'
;MRSWVVLLLCLIASAYAAAQQGMTRTEFYSKLESYFDRELIADLDDSFAGDDYRFYSWDAGDFSGDGNYDLACAVRRARDNSRRMYVYLFADIDGFLTRIAVKEYRFIELPLEVGVTIRYGVCYITEKLQQYDWRITGYRFDGIALVEVTAYRTQRIGSYTLEQTLSYPQLRKYERWSQTRSGNVVLERRLSVVPIYPRGFLPGHGFQRRAVLTSVDYVERGAFYWSGPEDCSMSLAGAYDSNYLYLAIEVRDDELVVGTCDSCPADRLELWFDLYAADSVLPSIALRREKRGVSLRQQPDAPLVGIGVQLGNFQTVPPNLRLMASDSSMLTRLRMRAMADVLAHAEKNATGYVLRIRIPWLFLASQFLPPFQHPVPIGVLIRITDIDNEFRPEEATLFDNAMYQPGMISSEGEFLLMPVGQQFGSVEYVFLDRIVEQLRRRGF
;
A
#
# COMPACT_ATOMS: atom_id res chain seq x y z
N MET A 1 5.38 8.54 -57.28
CA MET A 1 5.63 8.96 -55.88
C MET A 1 4.38 9.49 -55.17
N ARG A 2 3.60 10.44 -55.73
CA ARG A 2 2.38 10.98 -55.07
C ARG A 2 1.30 9.94 -54.73
N SER A 3 1.05 8.95 -55.61
CA SER A 3 0.01 7.94 -55.36
C SER A 3 0.36 6.95 -54.23
N TRP A 4 1.65 6.69 -54.00
CA TRP A 4 2.11 5.80 -52.93
C TRP A 4 1.98 6.45 -51.56
N VAL A 5 2.21 7.77 -51.46
CA VAL A 5 2.03 8.54 -50.21
C VAL A 5 0.56 8.63 -49.81
N VAL A 6 -0.35 8.79 -50.79
CA VAL A 6 -1.81 8.78 -50.53
C VAL A 6 -2.29 7.39 -50.11
N LEU A 7 -1.80 6.32 -50.77
CA LEU A 7 -2.13 4.95 -50.39
C LEU A 7 -1.63 4.62 -48.97
N LEU A 8 -0.41 5.05 -48.62
CA LEU A 8 0.16 4.86 -47.29
C LEU A 8 -0.63 5.64 -46.22
N LEU A 9 -1.02 6.90 -46.51
CA LEU A 9 -1.86 7.71 -45.62
C LEU A 9 -3.27 7.10 -45.44
N CYS A 10 -3.87 6.54 -46.49
CA CYS A 10 -5.15 5.83 -46.40
C CYS A 10 -5.03 4.52 -45.60
N LEU A 11 -3.93 3.77 -45.75
CA LEU A 11 -3.67 2.53 -44.99
C LEU A 11 -3.37 2.81 -43.51
N ILE A 12 -2.68 3.90 -43.21
CA ILE A 12 -2.45 4.34 -41.82
C ILE A 12 -3.77 4.83 -41.21
N ALA A 13 -4.55 5.64 -41.93
CA ALA A 13 -5.84 6.11 -41.45
C ALA A 13 -6.86 4.97 -41.21
N SER A 14 -6.87 3.93 -42.06
CA SER A 14 -7.74 2.77 -41.87
C SER A 14 -7.31 1.90 -40.70
N ALA A 15 -6.00 1.73 -40.46
CA ALA A 15 -5.48 1.03 -39.29
C ALA A 15 -5.84 1.75 -37.97
N TYR A 16 -5.73 3.08 -37.94
CA TYR A 16 -6.15 3.89 -36.79
C TYR A 16 -7.67 3.83 -36.55
N ALA A 17 -8.48 3.82 -37.61
CA ALA A 17 -9.93 3.69 -37.49
C ALA A 17 -10.36 2.28 -37.01
N ALA A 18 -9.68 1.23 -37.47
CA ALA A 18 -9.95 -0.15 -37.05
C ALA A 18 -9.58 -0.40 -35.58
N ALA A 19 -8.49 0.19 -35.09
CA ALA A 19 -8.08 0.08 -33.69
C ALA A 19 -9.12 0.65 -32.70
N GLN A 20 -9.98 1.58 -33.15
CA GLN A 20 -11.04 2.19 -32.33
C GLN A 20 -12.35 1.41 -32.31
N GLN A 21 -12.54 0.41 -33.19
CA GLN A 21 -13.82 -0.30 -33.32
C GLN A 21 -13.97 -1.53 -32.41
N GLY A 22 -12.91 -1.93 -31.70
CA GLY A 22 -12.92 -3.13 -30.84
C GLY A 22 -13.06 -4.43 -31.63
N MET A 23 -12.51 -5.53 -31.11
CA MET A 23 -12.58 -6.84 -31.74
C MET A 23 -13.99 -7.41 -31.63
N THR A 24 -14.43 -8.11 -32.67
CA THR A 24 -15.62 -8.97 -32.62
C THR A 24 -15.37 -10.20 -31.74
N ARG A 25 -16.43 -10.87 -31.29
CA ARG A 25 -16.34 -12.13 -30.55
C ARG A 25 -15.53 -13.20 -31.32
N THR A 26 -15.75 -13.33 -32.62
CA THR A 26 -15.04 -14.32 -33.45
C THR A 26 -13.53 -14.05 -33.50
N GLU A 27 -13.13 -12.79 -33.69
CA GLU A 27 -11.72 -12.39 -33.67
C GLU A 27 -11.10 -12.60 -32.29
N PHE A 28 -11.83 -12.29 -31.22
CA PHE A 28 -11.37 -12.49 -29.86
C PHE A 28 -11.17 -13.97 -29.55
N TYR A 29 -12.15 -14.84 -29.83
CA TYR A 29 -12.05 -16.28 -29.56
C TYR A 29 -10.93 -16.94 -30.36
N SER A 30 -10.74 -16.54 -31.61
CA SER A 30 -9.61 -17.04 -32.42
C SER A 30 -8.25 -16.70 -31.79
N LYS A 31 -8.12 -15.57 -31.10
CA LYS A 31 -6.89 -15.21 -30.38
C LYS A 31 -6.70 -15.99 -29.08
N LEU A 32 -7.80 -16.46 -28.46
CA LEU A 32 -7.74 -17.27 -27.25
C LEU A 32 -7.28 -18.72 -27.51
N GLU A 33 -7.40 -19.22 -28.74
CA GLU A 33 -7.00 -20.60 -29.11
C GLU A 33 -5.50 -20.88 -28.87
N SER A 34 -4.65 -19.85 -28.70
CA SER A 34 -3.24 -20.04 -28.33
C SER A 34 -3.01 -20.28 -26.83
N TYR A 35 -4.02 -20.07 -26.00
CA TYR A 35 -3.95 -20.15 -24.54
C TYR A 35 -4.92 -21.18 -23.96
N PHE A 36 -6.06 -21.39 -24.61
CA PHE A 36 -7.16 -22.20 -24.12
C PHE A 36 -7.63 -23.20 -25.17
N ASP A 37 -8.04 -24.37 -24.72
CA ASP A 37 -8.77 -25.32 -25.56
C ASP A 37 -10.15 -24.78 -25.93
N ARG A 38 -10.69 -25.26 -27.06
CA ARG A 38 -11.98 -24.79 -27.59
C ARG A 38 -13.15 -25.02 -26.63
N GLU A 39 -13.08 -26.06 -25.80
CA GLU A 39 -14.10 -26.36 -24.79
C GLU A 39 -14.13 -25.28 -23.71
N LEU A 40 -12.97 -24.87 -23.20
CA LEU A 40 -12.83 -23.75 -22.26
C LEU A 40 -13.30 -22.41 -22.87
N ILE A 41 -12.96 -22.14 -24.14
CA ILE A 41 -13.42 -20.93 -24.82
C ILE A 41 -14.95 -20.92 -24.95
N ALA A 42 -15.58 -22.08 -25.11
CA ALA A 42 -17.04 -22.19 -25.19
C ALA A 42 -17.74 -21.81 -23.88
N ASP A 43 -17.11 -21.98 -22.71
CA ASP A 43 -17.67 -21.52 -21.42
C ASP A 43 -17.95 -20.01 -21.39
N LEU A 44 -17.25 -19.23 -22.23
CA LEU A 44 -17.44 -17.79 -22.33
C LEU A 44 -18.78 -17.40 -22.99
N ASP A 45 -19.42 -18.31 -23.72
CA ASP A 45 -20.67 -18.01 -24.42
C ASP A 45 -21.80 -17.64 -23.45
N ASP A 46 -21.83 -18.24 -22.26
CA ASP A 46 -22.81 -17.90 -21.20
C ASP A 46 -22.66 -16.47 -20.71
N SER A 47 -21.41 -15.96 -20.67
CA SER A 47 -21.12 -14.59 -20.22
C SER A 47 -21.35 -13.55 -21.31
N PHE A 48 -21.29 -13.94 -22.59
CA PHE A 48 -21.40 -13.05 -23.74
C PHE A 48 -22.59 -13.38 -24.67
N ALA A 49 -23.61 -14.05 -24.15
CA ALA A 49 -24.81 -14.41 -24.90
C ALA A 49 -25.62 -13.18 -25.34
N GLY A 50 -26.14 -13.21 -26.57
CA GLY A 50 -27.24 -12.36 -27.03
C GLY A 50 -26.93 -10.90 -27.38
N ASP A 51 -25.76 -10.35 -27.03
CA ASP A 51 -25.38 -8.97 -27.37
C ASP A 51 -24.16 -8.92 -28.33
N ASP A 52 -24.15 -7.92 -29.22
CA ASP A 52 -22.96 -7.59 -30.05
C ASP A 52 -21.89 -6.92 -29.15
N TYR A 53 -21.14 -7.74 -28.41
CA TYR A 53 -20.01 -7.29 -27.60
C TYR A 53 -18.80 -6.94 -28.49
N ARG A 54 -18.10 -5.88 -28.10
CA ARG A 54 -16.81 -5.48 -28.63
C ARG A 54 -15.76 -5.57 -27.53
N PHE A 55 -14.64 -6.20 -27.87
CA PHE A 55 -13.52 -6.46 -26.97
C PHE A 55 -12.42 -5.44 -27.26
N TYR A 56 -12.05 -4.64 -26.26
CA TYR A 56 -11.09 -3.54 -26.42
C TYR A 56 -9.72 -3.83 -25.82
N SER A 57 -9.67 -4.71 -24.81
CA SER A 57 -8.43 -5.16 -24.17
C SER A 57 -8.68 -6.54 -23.57
N TRP A 58 -7.66 -7.39 -23.59
CA TRP A 58 -7.69 -8.70 -22.98
C TRP A 58 -6.27 -9.15 -22.70
N ASP A 59 -6.13 -10.09 -21.77
CA ASP A 59 -4.87 -10.78 -21.51
C ASP A 59 -5.17 -12.17 -20.93
N ALA A 60 -4.23 -13.10 -21.13
CA ALA A 60 -4.30 -14.46 -20.60
C ALA A 60 -3.04 -14.76 -19.79
N GLY A 61 -3.21 -15.19 -18.55
CA GLY A 61 -2.12 -15.33 -17.59
C GLY A 61 -2.62 -15.92 -16.28
N ASP A 62 -1.74 -16.55 -15.51
CA ASP A 62 -2.08 -17.06 -14.19
C ASP A 62 -2.17 -15.89 -13.19
N PHE A 63 -3.36 -15.60 -12.67
CA PHE A 63 -3.59 -14.71 -11.52
C PHE A 63 -4.37 -15.37 -10.38
N SER A 64 -4.73 -16.65 -10.51
CA SER A 64 -5.27 -17.54 -9.50
C SER A 64 -4.16 -18.22 -8.65
N GLY A 65 -2.95 -18.30 -9.21
CA GLY A 65 -1.77 -18.96 -8.65
C GLY A 65 -1.80 -20.48 -8.77
N ASP A 66 -2.68 -21.06 -9.60
CA ASP A 66 -2.85 -22.52 -9.73
C ASP A 66 -1.99 -23.14 -10.84
N GLY A 67 -1.27 -22.32 -11.61
CA GLY A 67 -0.42 -22.74 -12.72
C GLY A 67 -1.13 -22.85 -14.08
N ASN A 68 -2.45 -22.61 -14.14
CA ASN A 68 -3.22 -22.57 -15.38
C ASN A 68 -3.39 -21.12 -15.86
N TYR A 69 -3.76 -20.96 -17.13
CA TYR A 69 -4.09 -19.64 -17.66
C TYR A 69 -5.46 -19.21 -17.16
N ASP A 70 -5.57 -17.98 -16.68
CA ASP A 70 -6.83 -17.29 -16.44
C ASP A 70 -7.05 -16.23 -17.53
N LEU A 71 -8.25 -15.66 -17.59
CA LEU A 71 -8.64 -14.68 -18.62
C LEU A 71 -9.20 -13.39 -18.01
N ALA A 72 -8.68 -12.25 -18.44
CA ALA A 72 -9.27 -10.94 -18.20
C ALA A 72 -9.62 -10.27 -19.53
N CYS A 73 -10.79 -9.64 -19.62
CA CYS A 73 -11.16 -8.88 -20.82
C CYS A 73 -12.04 -7.66 -20.51
N ALA A 74 -11.72 -6.54 -21.17
CA ALA A 74 -12.51 -5.31 -21.16
C ALA A 74 -13.43 -5.26 -22.37
N VAL A 75 -14.74 -5.21 -22.11
CA VAL A 75 -15.80 -5.31 -23.12
C VAL A 75 -16.82 -4.21 -23.00
N ARG A 76 -17.50 -3.93 -24.12
CA ARG A 76 -18.68 -3.06 -24.17
C ARG A 76 -19.64 -3.57 -25.23
N ARG A 77 -20.94 -3.34 -25.02
CA ARG A 77 -21.96 -3.62 -26.04
C ARG A 77 -21.89 -2.56 -27.14
N ALA A 78 -21.87 -2.97 -28.40
CA ALA A 78 -21.73 -2.08 -29.55
C ALA A 78 -22.80 -0.98 -29.62
N ARG A 79 -24.01 -1.25 -29.11
CA ARG A 79 -25.14 -0.32 -29.09
C ARG A 79 -25.27 0.50 -27.81
N ASP A 80 -24.41 0.26 -26.81
CA ASP A 80 -24.45 1.02 -25.57
C ASP A 80 -23.79 2.38 -25.78
N ASN A 81 -24.59 3.46 -25.84
CA ASN A 81 -24.10 4.83 -26.00
C ASN A 81 -23.52 5.43 -24.69
N SER A 82 -23.59 4.71 -23.57
CA SER A 82 -22.99 5.15 -22.31
C SER A 82 -21.47 5.03 -22.35
N ARG A 83 -20.79 5.83 -21.52
CA ARG A 83 -19.34 5.77 -21.35
C ARG A 83 -18.89 4.69 -20.36
N ARG A 84 -19.48 3.50 -20.47
CA ARG A 84 -19.21 2.37 -19.57
C ARG A 84 -18.41 1.28 -20.28
N MET A 85 -17.51 0.68 -19.53
CA MET A 85 -16.76 -0.51 -19.89
C MET A 85 -16.94 -1.54 -18.77
N TYR A 86 -17.03 -2.81 -19.15
CA TYR A 86 -17.10 -3.90 -18.19
C TYR A 86 -15.83 -4.73 -18.32
N VAL A 87 -15.14 -4.95 -17.20
CA VAL A 87 -14.01 -5.86 -17.13
C VAL A 87 -14.50 -7.17 -16.52
N TYR A 88 -14.43 -8.23 -17.30
CA TYR A 88 -14.72 -9.58 -16.86
C TYR A 88 -13.42 -10.26 -16.47
N LEU A 89 -13.45 -10.95 -15.33
CA LEU A 89 -12.37 -11.81 -14.86
C LEU A 89 -12.90 -13.24 -14.82
N PHE A 90 -12.18 -14.16 -15.45
CA PHE A 90 -12.44 -15.59 -15.46
C PHE A 90 -11.20 -16.30 -14.91
N ALA A 91 -11.41 -17.30 -14.07
CA ALA A 91 -10.36 -18.20 -13.65
C ALA A 91 -10.66 -19.60 -14.18
N ASP A 92 -9.62 -20.37 -14.50
CA ASP A 92 -9.80 -21.81 -14.73
C ASP A 92 -10.06 -22.48 -13.38
N ILE A 93 -11.27 -23.00 -13.21
CA ILE A 93 -11.69 -23.72 -12.00
C ILE A 93 -12.22 -25.07 -12.43
N ASP A 94 -11.51 -26.12 -12.05
CA ASP A 94 -11.83 -27.51 -12.38
C ASP A 94 -11.94 -27.80 -13.90
N GLY A 95 -11.18 -27.07 -14.72
CA GLY A 95 -11.21 -27.22 -16.18
C GLY A 95 -12.36 -26.47 -16.85
N PHE A 96 -12.83 -25.38 -16.23
CA PHE A 96 -13.86 -24.50 -16.77
C PHE A 96 -13.46 -23.03 -16.58
N LEU A 97 -13.62 -22.21 -17.62
CA LEU A 97 -13.43 -20.77 -17.51
C LEU A 97 -14.61 -20.13 -16.75
N THR A 98 -14.48 -20.13 -15.43
CA THR A 98 -15.52 -19.65 -14.51
C THR A 98 -15.39 -18.15 -14.32
N ARG A 99 -16.47 -17.41 -14.59
CA ARG A 99 -16.54 -15.98 -14.30
C ARG A 99 -16.49 -15.73 -12.79
N ILE A 100 -15.40 -15.14 -12.33
CA ILE A 100 -15.20 -14.81 -10.91
C ILE A 100 -15.61 -13.38 -10.56
N ALA A 101 -15.54 -12.43 -11.50
CA ALA A 101 -15.93 -11.04 -11.24
C ALA A 101 -16.31 -10.29 -12.52
N VAL A 102 -17.16 -9.27 -12.34
CA VAL A 102 -17.45 -8.26 -13.37
C VAL A 102 -17.36 -6.88 -12.73
N LYS A 103 -16.44 -6.05 -13.22
CA LYS A 103 -16.21 -4.70 -12.70
C LYS A 103 -16.61 -3.66 -13.73
N GLU A 104 -17.43 -2.69 -13.31
CA GLU A 104 -17.84 -1.57 -14.15
C GLU A 104 -16.85 -0.41 -14.01
N TYR A 105 -16.39 0.09 -15.16
CA TYR A 105 -15.51 1.24 -15.29
C TYR A 105 -16.11 2.28 -16.23
N ARG A 106 -15.57 3.50 -16.17
CA ARG A 106 -15.91 4.57 -17.11
C ARG A 106 -14.67 5.00 -17.88
N PHE A 107 -14.87 5.32 -19.16
CA PHE A 107 -13.85 5.97 -19.97
C PHE A 107 -14.26 7.42 -20.25
N ILE A 108 -13.29 8.26 -20.61
CA ILE A 108 -13.50 9.69 -20.83
C ILE A 108 -13.75 9.97 -22.30
N GLU A 109 -12.84 9.51 -23.16
CA GLU A 109 -12.85 9.76 -24.60
C GLU A 109 -13.01 8.47 -25.38
N LEU A 110 -12.20 7.45 -25.07
CA LEU A 110 -12.12 6.21 -25.84
C LEU A 110 -12.21 4.97 -24.93
N PRO A 111 -12.90 3.90 -25.34
CA PRO A 111 -12.93 2.64 -24.59
C PRO A 111 -11.56 2.06 -24.24
N LEU A 112 -10.54 2.30 -25.07
CA LEU A 112 -9.15 1.87 -24.85
C LEU A 112 -8.49 2.50 -23.62
N GLU A 113 -9.10 3.53 -23.02
CA GLU A 113 -8.67 4.10 -21.75
C GLU A 113 -8.94 3.17 -20.56
N VAL A 114 -9.68 2.09 -20.76
CA VAL A 114 -9.82 0.97 -19.83
C VAL A 114 -9.15 -0.26 -20.44
N GLY A 115 -8.13 -0.77 -19.76
CA GLY A 115 -7.33 -1.89 -20.24
C GLY A 115 -7.04 -2.91 -19.14
N VAL A 116 -6.70 -4.13 -19.54
CA VAL A 116 -6.31 -5.22 -18.66
C VAL A 116 -4.97 -5.80 -19.07
N THR A 117 -4.19 -6.24 -18.10
CA THR A 117 -3.00 -7.06 -18.34
C THR A 117 -2.76 -8.00 -17.16
N ILE A 118 -2.28 -9.21 -17.42
CA ILE A 118 -1.96 -10.20 -16.39
C ILE A 118 -0.44 -10.39 -16.39
N ARG A 119 0.18 -10.15 -15.24
CA ARG A 119 1.63 -10.28 -15.09
C ARG A 119 2.00 -10.63 -13.67
N TYR A 120 2.95 -11.57 -13.52
CA TYR A 120 3.51 -11.96 -12.22
C TYR A 120 2.45 -12.39 -11.19
N GLY A 121 1.44 -13.18 -11.59
CA GLY A 121 0.41 -13.64 -10.65
C GLY A 121 -0.67 -12.59 -10.33
N VAL A 122 -0.76 -11.50 -11.11
CA VAL A 122 -1.66 -10.38 -10.82
C VAL A 122 -2.35 -9.90 -12.09
N CYS A 123 -3.68 -9.78 -12.04
CA CYS A 123 -4.48 -9.11 -13.06
C CYS A 123 -4.57 -7.62 -12.76
N TYR A 124 -3.95 -6.79 -13.59
CA TYR A 124 -3.99 -5.34 -13.52
C TYR A 124 -5.10 -4.78 -14.40
N ILE A 125 -5.90 -3.90 -13.84
CA ILE A 125 -6.91 -3.12 -14.55
C ILE A 125 -6.49 -1.66 -14.53
N THR A 126 -6.27 -1.10 -15.72
CA THR A 126 -5.93 0.32 -15.94
C THR A 126 -7.17 1.09 -16.32
N GLU A 127 -7.37 2.27 -15.76
CA GLU A 127 -8.38 3.23 -16.18
C GLU A 127 -7.84 4.67 -16.18
N LYS A 128 -8.28 5.47 -17.15
CA LYS A 128 -8.06 6.91 -17.16
C LYS A 128 -9.24 7.62 -16.48
N LEU A 129 -8.95 8.35 -15.41
CA LEU A 129 -9.93 9.17 -14.71
C LEU A 129 -10.01 10.58 -15.32
N GLN A 130 -8.86 11.15 -15.72
CA GLN A 130 -8.73 12.46 -16.37
C GLN A 130 -7.46 12.52 -17.25
N GLN A 131 -7.24 13.62 -17.97
CA GLN A 131 -6.09 13.80 -18.88
C GLN A 131 -4.70 13.54 -18.25
N TYR A 132 -4.59 13.63 -16.91
CA TYR A 132 -3.36 13.36 -16.14
C TYR A 132 -3.61 12.49 -14.91
N ASP A 133 -4.75 11.81 -14.87
CA ASP A 133 -5.17 11.00 -13.74
C ASP A 133 -5.46 9.59 -14.24
N TRP A 134 -4.57 8.67 -13.87
CA TRP A 134 -4.63 7.26 -14.22
C TRP A 134 -4.67 6.46 -12.93
N ARG A 135 -5.44 5.37 -12.94
CA ARG A 135 -5.46 4.40 -11.86
C ARG A 135 -5.20 3.02 -12.44
N ILE A 136 -4.32 2.26 -11.79
CA ILE A 136 -4.06 0.86 -12.11
C ILE A 136 -4.26 0.06 -10.84
N THR A 137 -5.19 -0.89 -10.85
CA THR A 137 -5.49 -1.74 -9.69
C THR A 137 -5.13 -3.17 -10.02
N GLY A 138 -4.31 -3.81 -9.19
CA GLY A 138 -3.91 -5.20 -9.36
C GLY A 138 -4.67 -6.12 -8.42
N TYR A 139 -5.22 -7.20 -8.97
CA TYR A 139 -5.99 -8.21 -8.28
C TYR A 139 -5.33 -9.58 -8.38
N ARG A 140 -5.43 -10.37 -7.31
CA ARG A 140 -5.11 -11.80 -7.31
C ARG A 140 -6.35 -12.57 -6.87
N PHE A 141 -6.63 -13.69 -7.52
CA PHE A 141 -7.63 -14.64 -7.07
C PHE A 141 -6.94 -15.76 -6.30
N ASP A 142 -7.52 -16.25 -5.22
CA ASP A 142 -6.93 -17.30 -4.38
C ASP A 142 -7.82 -18.55 -4.26
N GLY A 143 -8.78 -18.68 -5.18
CA GLY A 143 -9.79 -19.73 -5.18
C GLY A 143 -11.07 -19.37 -4.43
N ILE A 144 -11.03 -18.39 -3.52
CA ILE A 144 -12.20 -18.00 -2.70
C ILE A 144 -12.54 -16.52 -2.90
N ALA A 145 -11.53 -15.67 -2.97
CA ALA A 145 -11.69 -14.23 -3.01
C ALA A 145 -10.79 -13.59 -4.07
N LEU A 146 -11.31 -12.50 -4.64
CA LEU A 146 -10.53 -11.57 -5.43
C LEU A 146 -9.97 -10.50 -4.49
N VAL A 147 -8.65 -10.51 -4.29
CA VAL A 147 -7.94 -9.65 -3.36
C VAL A 147 -7.22 -8.54 -4.12
N GLU A 148 -7.44 -7.29 -3.74
CA GLU A 148 -6.66 -6.16 -4.24
C GLU A 148 -5.27 -6.16 -3.60
N VAL A 149 -4.24 -6.41 -4.41
CA VAL A 149 -2.85 -6.54 -3.94
C VAL A 149 -2.02 -5.28 -4.16
N THR A 150 -2.40 -4.45 -5.14
CA THR A 150 -1.66 -3.22 -5.45
C THR A 150 -2.54 -2.16 -6.08
N ALA A 151 -2.24 -0.90 -5.79
CA ALA A 151 -2.86 0.26 -6.43
C ALA A 151 -1.79 1.25 -6.86
N TYR A 152 -1.78 1.60 -8.15
CA TYR A 152 -0.99 2.69 -8.70
C TYR A 152 -1.92 3.82 -9.12
N ARG A 153 -1.51 5.07 -8.88
CA ARG A 153 -2.20 6.25 -9.41
C ARG A 153 -1.24 7.34 -9.84
N THR A 154 -1.65 8.09 -10.86
CA THR A 154 -1.08 9.40 -11.17
C THR A 154 -2.10 10.47 -10.88
N GLN A 155 -1.71 11.63 -10.34
CA GLN A 155 -2.65 12.74 -10.16
C GLN A 155 -1.93 14.08 -10.29
N ARG A 156 -2.51 15.01 -11.05
CA ARG A 156 -2.05 16.40 -11.05
C ARG A 156 -2.71 17.18 -9.90
N ILE A 157 -1.89 17.84 -9.09
CA ILE A 157 -2.33 18.60 -7.92
C ILE A 157 -1.58 19.95 -7.91
N GLY A 158 -2.29 21.01 -8.30
CA GLY A 158 -1.68 22.34 -8.47
C GLY A 158 -0.59 22.34 -9.55
N SER A 159 0.64 22.66 -9.14
CA SER A 159 1.84 22.63 -9.99
C SER A 159 2.58 21.29 -9.97
N TYR A 160 2.09 20.30 -9.21
CA TYR A 160 2.77 19.02 -9.01
C TYR A 160 2.02 17.86 -9.67
N THR A 161 2.77 16.82 -9.98
CA THR A 161 2.25 15.51 -10.40
C THR A 161 2.68 14.48 -9.37
N LEU A 162 1.72 13.78 -8.78
CA LEU A 162 1.94 12.63 -7.91
C LEU A 162 1.92 11.37 -8.76
N GLU A 163 2.91 10.52 -8.59
CA GLU A 163 2.85 9.10 -8.91
C GLU A 163 2.93 8.32 -7.60
N GLN A 164 1.94 7.46 -7.33
CA GLN A 164 1.87 6.71 -6.09
C GLN A 164 1.65 5.24 -6.38
N THR A 165 2.41 4.38 -5.71
CA THR A 165 2.17 2.94 -5.65
C THR A 165 1.91 2.52 -4.20
N LEU A 166 0.85 1.76 -3.98
CA LEU A 166 0.52 1.11 -2.72
C LEU A 166 0.57 -0.40 -2.93
N SER A 167 1.33 -1.08 -2.09
CA SER A 167 1.21 -2.53 -1.90
C SER A 167 0.48 -2.79 -0.59
N TYR A 168 -0.66 -3.48 -0.68
CA TYR A 168 -1.43 -3.86 0.49
C TYR A 168 -0.84 -5.08 1.23
N PRO A 169 -0.37 -6.15 0.56
CA PRO A 169 0.20 -7.30 1.27
C PRO A 169 1.52 -6.96 1.96
N GLN A 170 2.36 -6.11 1.35
CA GLN A 170 3.64 -5.72 1.94
C GLN A 170 3.55 -4.47 2.81
N LEU A 171 2.38 -3.80 2.88
CA LEU A 171 2.18 -2.57 3.65
C LEU A 171 3.21 -1.48 3.30
N ARG A 172 3.48 -1.32 2.01
CA ARG A 172 4.48 -0.38 1.47
C ARG A 172 3.84 0.67 0.59
N LYS A 173 4.37 1.88 0.65
CA LYS A 173 4.00 2.98 -0.23
C LYS A 173 5.23 3.58 -0.87
N TYR A 174 5.12 3.85 -2.16
CA TYR A 174 6.03 4.69 -2.91
C TYR A 174 5.28 5.93 -3.41
N GLU A 175 5.85 7.10 -3.19
CA GLU A 175 5.36 8.36 -3.75
C GLU A 175 6.51 9.06 -4.48
N ARG A 176 6.22 9.56 -5.68
CA ARG A 176 7.10 10.41 -6.47
C ARG A 176 6.35 11.65 -6.86
N TRP A 177 6.91 12.80 -6.52
CA TRP A 177 6.37 14.11 -6.80
C TRP A 177 7.27 14.83 -7.78
N SER A 178 6.70 15.30 -8.89
CA SER A 178 7.42 16.09 -9.89
C SER A 178 6.70 17.40 -10.19
N GLN A 179 7.46 18.43 -10.59
CA GLN A 179 6.88 19.66 -11.13
C GLN A 179 6.20 19.33 -12.46
N THR A 180 4.88 19.54 -12.58
CA THR A 180 4.12 19.19 -13.80
C THR A 180 4.68 19.84 -15.05
N ARG A 181 5.22 21.06 -14.95
CA ARG A 181 5.73 21.81 -16.11
C ARG A 181 7.08 21.31 -16.59
N SER A 182 7.99 20.95 -15.69
CA SER A 182 9.37 20.59 -16.05
C SER A 182 9.66 19.10 -15.96
N GLY A 183 8.83 18.32 -15.27
CA GLY A 183 9.09 16.91 -14.96
C GLY A 183 10.14 16.69 -13.87
N ASN A 184 10.74 17.77 -13.33
CA ASN A 184 11.77 17.66 -12.29
C ASN A 184 11.16 17.06 -11.02
N VAL A 185 11.79 16.01 -10.51
CA VAL A 185 11.42 15.38 -9.25
C VAL A 185 11.75 16.31 -8.09
N VAL A 186 10.79 16.52 -7.20
CA VAL A 186 10.90 17.42 -6.04
C VAL A 186 10.92 16.64 -4.72
N LEU A 187 10.27 15.48 -4.68
CA LEU A 187 10.19 14.63 -3.50
C LEU A 187 9.96 13.19 -3.92
N GLU A 188 10.68 12.26 -3.31
CA GLU A 188 10.41 10.82 -3.40
C GLU A 188 10.34 10.25 -1.99
N ARG A 189 9.40 9.34 -1.77
CA ARG A 189 9.17 8.70 -0.47
C ARG A 189 8.99 7.20 -0.68
N ARG A 190 9.79 6.38 0.01
CA ARG A 190 9.66 4.92 0.07
C ARG A 190 9.50 4.54 1.54
N LEU A 191 8.32 4.08 1.91
CA LEU A 191 7.94 4.01 3.31
C LEU A 191 6.99 2.85 3.61
N SER A 192 6.95 2.44 4.88
CA SER A 192 5.92 1.55 5.40
C SER A 192 4.63 2.31 5.74
N VAL A 193 3.49 1.74 5.40
CA VAL A 193 2.16 2.22 5.81
C VAL A 193 1.55 1.17 6.70
N VAL A 194 1.54 1.39 8.02
CA VAL A 194 1.00 0.42 8.98
C VAL A 194 -0.44 0.82 9.33
N PRO A 195 -1.45 0.03 8.92
CA PRO A 195 -2.83 0.28 9.31
C PRO A 195 -3.01 -0.06 10.79
N ILE A 196 -3.50 0.91 11.56
CA ILE A 196 -3.78 0.77 12.99
C ILE A 196 -5.29 0.65 13.16
N TYR A 197 -5.72 -0.55 13.52
CA TYR A 197 -7.14 -0.88 13.67
C TYR A 197 -7.61 -0.78 15.13
N PRO A 198 -8.93 -0.66 15.38
CA PRO A 198 -9.49 -0.90 16.69
C PRO A 198 -9.04 -2.26 17.25
N ARG A 199 -8.81 -2.34 18.57
CA ARG A 199 -8.53 -3.62 19.23
C ARG A 199 -9.61 -4.65 18.92
N GLY A 200 -9.19 -5.88 18.62
CA GLY A 200 -10.08 -6.99 18.25
C GLY A 200 -10.43 -7.06 16.77
N PHE A 201 -10.09 -6.06 15.96
CA PHE A 201 -10.30 -6.14 14.52
C PHE A 201 -9.39 -7.19 13.87
N LEU A 202 -9.96 -7.99 12.97
CA LEU A 202 -9.25 -8.95 12.13
C LEU A 202 -9.47 -8.54 10.67
N PRO A 203 -8.42 -8.19 9.91
CA PRO A 203 -8.54 -7.93 8.49
C PRO A 203 -9.10 -9.13 7.75
N GLY A 204 -9.74 -8.87 6.61
CA GLY A 204 -10.18 -9.90 5.70
C GLY A 204 -9.03 -10.70 5.10
N HIS A 205 -9.39 -11.76 4.37
CA HIS A 205 -8.45 -12.64 3.69
C HIS A 205 -7.43 -11.86 2.84
N GLY A 206 -6.16 -12.30 2.85
CA GLY A 206 -5.10 -11.73 2.02
C GLY A 206 -4.41 -10.47 2.56
N PHE A 207 -4.87 -9.88 3.67
CA PHE A 207 -4.28 -8.66 4.25
C PHE A 207 -3.49 -8.91 5.52
N GLN A 208 -2.39 -8.16 5.67
CA GLN A 208 -1.51 -8.22 6.83
C GLN A 208 -1.78 -7.06 7.80
N ARG A 209 -1.53 -7.29 9.10
CA ARG A 209 -1.53 -6.25 10.14
C ARG A 209 -0.14 -5.76 10.52
N ARG A 210 0.88 -6.47 10.06
CA ARG A 210 2.26 -6.31 10.47
C ARG A 210 3.09 -5.99 9.25
N ALA A 211 3.68 -4.80 9.23
CA ALA A 211 4.66 -4.46 8.22
C ALA A 211 5.97 -5.15 8.56
N VAL A 212 6.63 -5.74 7.56
CA VAL A 212 7.92 -6.44 7.71
C VAL A 212 8.96 -5.72 6.86
N LEU A 213 10.01 -5.26 7.53
CA LEU A 213 11.02 -4.34 7.02
C LEU A 213 12.39 -5.02 7.11
N THR A 214 12.89 -5.49 5.96
CA THR A 214 14.09 -6.36 5.87
C THR A 214 15.05 -5.95 4.75
N SER A 215 14.84 -4.79 4.12
CA SER A 215 15.65 -4.31 2.99
C SER A 215 16.77 -3.40 3.47
N VAL A 216 17.90 -3.42 2.76
CA VAL A 216 18.99 -2.44 2.91
C VAL A 216 18.52 -1.00 2.66
N ASP A 217 17.42 -0.80 1.93
CA ASP A 217 16.80 0.52 1.71
C ASP A 217 16.40 1.24 3.01
N TYR A 218 16.30 0.48 4.11
CA TYR A 218 15.95 0.97 5.45
C TYR A 218 17.18 1.21 6.33
N VAL A 219 18.38 0.87 5.85
CA VAL A 219 19.64 1.12 6.57
C VAL A 219 20.11 2.53 6.24
N GLU A 220 20.01 3.43 7.20
CA GLU A 220 20.39 4.84 7.08
C GLU A 220 21.91 5.02 7.18
N ARG A 221 22.50 4.31 8.14
CA ARG A 221 23.93 4.33 8.43
C ARG A 221 24.37 2.93 8.81
N GLY A 222 25.62 2.61 8.52
CA GLY A 222 26.19 1.30 8.85
C GLY A 222 25.86 0.22 7.83
N ALA A 223 25.42 0.58 6.60
CA ALA A 223 25.14 -0.41 5.55
C ALA A 223 26.34 -1.30 5.17
N PHE A 224 27.56 -0.90 5.52
CA PHE A 224 28.75 -1.75 5.40
C PHE A 224 28.82 -2.86 6.46
N TYR A 225 28.28 -2.59 7.65
CA TYR A 225 28.24 -3.51 8.78
C TYR A 225 26.97 -4.38 8.75
N TRP A 226 25.89 -3.88 8.14
CA TRP A 226 24.66 -4.65 7.98
C TRP A 226 24.82 -5.87 7.07
N SER A 227 24.75 -7.07 7.65
CA SER A 227 24.99 -8.32 6.92
C SER A 227 23.72 -8.98 6.37
N GLY A 228 22.54 -8.46 6.70
CA GLY A 228 21.26 -8.91 6.16
C GLY A 228 20.11 -8.76 7.16
N PRO A 229 18.91 -9.29 6.85
CA PRO A 229 17.76 -9.19 7.75
C PRO A 229 17.95 -9.87 9.13
N GLU A 230 18.91 -10.78 9.20
CA GLU A 230 19.25 -11.54 10.41
C GLU A 230 20.00 -10.69 11.44
N ASP A 231 20.75 -9.71 10.94
CA ASP A 231 21.61 -8.76 11.65
C ASP A 231 20.78 -7.62 12.23
N CYS A 232 20.04 -6.91 11.38
CA CYS A 232 19.02 -5.99 11.87
C CYS A 232 17.80 -5.98 10.94
N SER A 233 16.63 -6.30 11.48
CA SER A 233 15.36 -6.05 10.79
C SER A 233 14.23 -5.82 11.77
N MET A 234 13.13 -5.23 11.28
CA MET A 234 11.98 -4.95 12.14
C MET A 234 10.65 -5.41 11.55
N SER A 235 9.72 -5.74 12.43
CA SER A 235 8.33 -5.88 12.09
C SER A 235 7.43 -5.10 13.05
N LEU A 236 6.39 -4.49 12.50
CA LEU A 236 5.63 -3.45 13.17
C LEU A 236 4.14 -3.67 13.00
N ALA A 237 3.41 -3.75 14.11
CA ALA A 237 1.96 -3.82 14.14
C ALA A 237 1.40 -2.87 15.19
N GLY A 238 0.14 -2.48 15.02
CA GLY A 238 -0.54 -1.68 16.02
C GLY A 238 -2.03 -1.94 16.14
N ALA A 239 -2.59 -1.38 17.20
CA ALA A 239 -4.01 -1.30 17.45
C ALA A 239 -4.33 -0.06 18.28
N TYR A 240 -5.61 0.29 18.39
CA TYR A 240 -6.04 1.36 19.27
C TYR A 240 -7.34 1.08 20.01
N ASP A 241 -7.56 1.81 21.09
CA ASP A 241 -8.87 1.98 21.73
C ASP A 241 -9.13 3.47 22.01
N SER A 242 -10.17 3.79 22.78
CA SER A 242 -10.55 5.18 23.08
C SER A 242 -9.47 5.99 23.81
N ASN A 243 -8.53 5.32 24.47
CA ASN A 243 -7.58 5.94 25.40
C ASN A 243 -6.13 5.84 24.90
N TYR A 244 -5.79 4.73 24.23
CA TYR A 244 -4.41 4.40 23.90
C TYR A 244 -4.23 3.95 22.45
N LEU A 245 -3.06 4.31 21.91
CA LEU A 245 -2.39 3.64 20.81
C LEU A 245 -1.50 2.52 21.37
N TYR A 246 -1.57 1.34 20.76
CA TYR A 246 -0.75 0.18 21.11
C TYR A 246 0.13 -0.18 19.93
N LEU A 247 1.42 -0.35 20.19
CA LEU A 247 2.41 -0.76 19.21
C LEU A 247 3.08 -2.05 19.67
N ALA A 248 3.31 -2.95 18.72
CA ALA A 248 4.15 -4.12 18.87
C ALA A 248 5.25 -4.05 17.81
N ILE A 249 6.48 -3.89 18.27
CA ILE A 249 7.68 -3.81 17.44
C ILE A 249 8.51 -5.04 17.76
N GLU A 250 8.78 -5.86 16.77
CA GLU A 250 9.65 -7.03 16.92
C GLU A 250 10.89 -6.78 16.08
N VAL A 251 12.04 -6.89 16.72
CA VAL A 251 13.35 -6.62 16.15
C VAL A 251 14.09 -7.93 16.09
N ARG A 252 14.62 -8.21 14.90
CA ARG A 252 15.60 -9.26 14.69
C ARG A 252 16.98 -8.63 14.79
N ASP A 253 17.83 -9.28 15.57
CA ASP A 253 19.14 -8.81 16.00
C ASP A 253 19.99 -10.04 16.32
N ASP A 254 21.17 -10.14 15.72
CA ASP A 254 22.08 -11.26 15.91
C ASP A 254 22.97 -11.13 17.16
N GLU A 255 23.29 -9.90 17.60
CA GLU A 255 24.09 -9.62 18.79
C GLU A 255 23.51 -8.46 19.64
N LEU A 256 22.60 -8.84 20.54
CA LEU A 256 21.93 -7.89 21.43
C LEU A 256 22.83 -7.36 22.55
N VAL A 257 23.19 -6.08 22.47
CA VAL A 257 23.96 -5.31 23.46
C VAL A 257 23.03 -4.47 24.34
N VAL A 258 22.89 -4.92 25.59
CA VAL A 258 22.09 -4.24 26.62
C VAL A 258 22.92 -3.24 27.43
N GLY A 259 22.53 -1.97 27.39
CA GLY A 259 23.24 -0.91 28.10
C GLY A 259 23.11 -1.01 29.62
N THR A 260 24.23 -1.01 30.33
CA THR A 260 24.27 -1.00 31.80
C THR A 260 24.21 0.41 32.40
N CYS A 261 24.27 1.45 31.57
CA CYS A 261 24.23 2.85 31.98
C CYS A 261 23.57 3.75 30.93
N ASP A 262 23.12 4.94 31.36
CA ASP A 262 22.38 5.89 30.53
C ASP A 262 23.10 6.39 29.27
N SER A 263 24.44 6.35 29.27
CA SER A 263 25.31 6.79 28.18
C SER A 263 26.06 5.65 27.50
N CYS A 264 25.84 4.41 27.95
CA CYS A 264 26.53 3.25 27.41
C CYS A 264 26.04 2.99 25.98
N PRO A 265 26.94 2.67 25.03
CA PRO A 265 26.53 2.11 23.75
C PRO A 265 25.68 0.87 23.98
N ALA A 266 24.49 0.86 23.40
CA ALA A 266 23.52 -0.21 23.52
C ALA A 266 22.45 -0.09 22.44
N ASP A 267 21.78 -1.20 22.20
CA ASP A 267 20.60 -1.22 21.35
C ASP A 267 19.51 -0.38 21.96
N ARG A 268 18.94 0.46 21.10
CA ARG A 268 17.87 1.37 21.50
C ARG A 268 16.93 1.61 20.36
N LEU A 269 15.72 2.01 20.74
CA LEU A 269 14.68 2.33 19.79
C LEU A 269 14.20 3.76 20.04
N GLU A 270 14.01 4.51 18.96
CA GLU A 270 13.43 5.85 18.99
C GLU A 270 12.16 5.86 18.14
N LEU A 271 11.07 6.36 18.70
CA LEU A 271 9.86 6.68 17.95
C LEU A 271 9.73 8.19 17.86
N TRP A 272 9.55 8.71 16.66
CA TRP A 272 9.31 10.13 16.39
C TRP A 272 8.01 10.30 15.62
N PHE A 273 7.18 11.25 16.03
CA PHE A 273 5.87 11.51 15.46
C PHE A 273 5.79 12.91 14.88
N ASP A 274 5.40 13.00 13.61
CA ASP A 274 4.93 14.23 12.99
C ASP A 274 3.47 14.45 13.37
N LEU A 275 3.23 15.45 14.21
CA LEU A 275 1.90 15.78 14.71
C LEU A 275 1.09 16.63 13.72
N TYR A 276 1.55 16.78 12.48
CA TYR A 276 0.76 17.39 11.44
C TYR A 276 -0.55 16.64 11.20
N ALA A 277 -1.68 17.30 11.48
CA ALA A 277 -2.99 16.78 11.10
C ALA A 277 -3.18 16.97 9.59
N ALA A 278 -2.91 15.92 8.83
CA ALA A 278 -3.15 15.92 7.40
C ALA A 278 -4.63 16.22 7.10
N ASP A 279 -4.86 17.07 6.11
CA ASP A 279 -6.20 17.29 5.58
C ASP A 279 -6.68 15.99 4.91
N SER A 280 -7.78 15.43 5.40
CA SER A 280 -8.33 14.15 4.94
C SER A 280 -8.72 14.14 3.46
N VAL A 281 -8.83 15.32 2.83
CA VAL A 281 -9.10 15.46 1.39
C VAL A 281 -7.81 15.35 0.57
N LEU A 282 -6.64 15.56 1.18
CA LEU A 282 -5.37 15.47 0.48
C LEU A 282 -4.89 14.01 0.38
N PRO A 283 -4.29 13.64 -0.76
CA PRO A 283 -3.91 12.26 -1.03
C PRO A 283 -2.68 11.77 -0.27
N SER A 284 -1.94 12.65 0.41
CA SER A 284 -0.67 12.35 1.08
C SER A 284 -0.38 13.35 2.19
N ILE A 285 0.28 12.88 3.26
CA ILE A 285 0.79 13.74 4.35
C ILE A 285 1.91 14.68 3.91
N ALA A 286 2.51 14.44 2.74
CA ALA A 286 3.54 15.32 2.18
C ALA A 286 2.95 16.62 1.60
N LEU A 287 1.63 16.73 1.47
CA LEU A 287 0.98 17.95 1.02
C LEU A 287 0.45 18.77 2.20
N ARG A 288 0.53 20.09 2.05
CA ARG A 288 -0.11 21.07 2.92
C ARG A 288 -1.05 21.94 2.12
N ARG A 289 -2.24 22.21 2.68
CA ARG A 289 -3.16 23.19 2.12
C ARG A 289 -2.67 24.61 2.45
N GLU A 290 -2.62 25.45 1.43
CA GLU A 290 -2.30 26.87 1.53
C GLU A 290 -3.55 27.69 1.21
N LYS A 291 -3.56 28.99 1.56
CA LYS A 291 -4.69 29.90 1.26
C LYS A 291 -5.09 29.92 -0.23
N ARG A 292 -4.16 29.63 -1.14
CA ARG A 292 -4.37 29.70 -2.60
C ARG A 292 -3.91 28.42 -3.34
N GLY A 293 -3.89 27.27 -2.68
CA GLY A 293 -3.52 26.02 -3.34
C GLY A 293 -2.94 24.98 -2.38
N VAL A 294 -1.94 24.25 -2.87
CA VAL A 294 -1.21 23.26 -2.09
C VAL A 294 0.30 23.47 -2.24
N SER A 295 1.05 23.12 -1.21
CA SER A 295 2.51 23.09 -1.20
C SER A 295 3.00 21.71 -0.78
N LEU A 296 4.17 21.30 -1.26
CA LEU A 296 4.85 20.12 -0.76
C LEU A 296 5.62 20.49 0.49
N ARG A 297 5.39 19.74 1.55
CA ARG A 297 6.12 19.83 2.80
C ARG A 297 7.45 19.08 2.57
N GLN A 298 8.56 19.79 2.63
CA GLN A 298 9.88 19.16 2.61
C GLN A 298 10.39 18.87 4.01
N GLN A 299 10.01 19.68 4.99
CA GLN A 299 10.36 19.53 6.40
C GLN A 299 9.07 19.51 7.24
N PRO A 300 9.09 18.91 8.44
CA PRO A 300 7.96 18.95 9.36
C PRO A 300 7.48 20.39 9.62
N ASP A 301 6.16 20.59 9.62
CA ASP A 301 5.54 21.91 9.84
C ASP A 301 5.60 22.33 11.31
N ALA A 302 5.78 21.36 12.19
CA ALA A 302 5.96 21.54 13.61
C ALA A 302 7.10 20.64 14.09
N PRO A 303 7.79 21.01 15.18
CA PRO A 303 8.78 20.14 15.79
C PRO A 303 8.20 18.75 16.12
N LEU A 304 9.02 17.72 15.98
CA LEU A 304 8.65 16.34 16.24
C LEU A 304 8.64 16.08 17.75
N VAL A 305 7.75 15.19 18.17
CA VAL A 305 7.78 14.59 19.51
C VAL A 305 8.24 13.15 19.39
N GLY A 306 9.00 12.66 20.35
CA GLY A 306 9.41 11.27 20.36
C GLY A 306 9.47 10.59 21.71
N ILE A 307 9.67 9.28 21.66
CA ILE A 307 9.89 8.40 22.80
C ILE A 307 11.19 7.65 22.51
N GLY A 308 12.21 7.90 23.32
CA GLY A 308 13.43 7.10 23.34
C GLY A 308 13.24 5.92 24.28
N VAL A 309 13.64 4.73 23.85
CA VAL A 309 13.49 3.47 24.57
C VAL A 309 14.87 2.83 24.74
N GLN A 310 15.32 2.74 25.99
CA GLN A 310 16.42 1.87 26.38
C GLN A 310 15.82 0.55 26.87
N LEU A 311 16.27 -0.59 26.34
CA LEU A 311 15.58 -1.88 26.48
C LEU A 311 15.63 -2.47 27.90
N GLY A 312 16.60 -2.05 28.72
CA GLY A 312 16.88 -2.68 30.01
C GLY A 312 17.61 -4.02 29.81
N ASN A 313 17.39 -4.99 30.69
CA ASN A 313 18.09 -6.30 30.62
C ASN A 313 17.14 -7.49 30.38
N PHE A 314 15.88 -7.23 30.03
CA PHE A 314 14.83 -8.24 29.76
C PHE A 314 14.48 -9.18 30.93
N GLN A 315 15.07 -8.99 32.11
CA GLN A 315 14.88 -9.88 33.26
C GLN A 315 14.40 -9.09 34.49
N THR A 316 15.26 -8.20 35.00
CA THR A 316 15.06 -7.48 36.27
C THR A 316 14.95 -5.97 36.09
N VAL A 317 15.56 -5.44 35.03
CA VAL A 317 15.56 -4.01 34.69
C VAL A 317 14.60 -3.81 33.52
N PRO A 318 13.45 -3.16 33.75
CA PRO A 318 12.48 -2.88 32.69
C PRO A 318 13.01 -1.79 31.74
N PRO A 319 12.37 -1.62 30.56
CA PRO A 319 12.73 -0.55 29.65
C PRO A 319 12.62 0.85 30.29
N ASN A 320 13.60 1.70 30.03
CA ASN A 320 13.57 3.11 30.41
C ASN A 320 13.05 3.95 29.23
N LEU A 321 12.07 4.82 29.50
CA LEU A 321 11.44 5.66 28.50
C LEU A 321 11.78 7.13 28.72
N ARG A 322 12.16 7.82 27.64
CA ARG A 322 12.49 9.24 27.67
C ARG A 322 11.64 10.01 26.67
N LEU A 323 11.04 11.11 27.13
CA LEU A 323 10.41 12.06 26.24
C LEU A 323 11.49 12.77 25.42
N MET A 324 11.37 12.68 24.11
CA MET A 324 12.21 13.38 23.16
C MET A 324 11.39 14.46 22.46
N ALA A 325 12.06 15.52 22.04
CA ALA A 325 11.46 16.56 21.22
C ALA A 325 12.53 17.18 20.34
N SER A 326 12.21 17.48 19.09
CA SER A 326 13.14 18.17 18.20
C SER A 326 13.26 19.65 18.54
N ASP A 327 12.31 20.19 19.31
CA ASP A 327 12.33 21.55 19.86
C ASP A 327 11.66 21.61 21.24
N SER A 328 12.16 22.50 22.10
CA SER A 328 11.67 22.65 23.48
C SER A 328 10.19 23.05 23.59
N SER A 329 9.62 23.70 22.56
CA SER A 329 8.20 24.06 22.51
C SER A 329 7.26 22.85 22.57
N MET A 330 7.73 21.66 22.19
CA MET A 330 6.94 20.42 22.30
C MET A 330 6.93 19.85 23.72
N LEU A 331 7.75 20.34 24.65
CA LEU A 331 7.80 19.87 26.03
C LEU A 331 6.71 20.53 26.91
N THR A 332 5.45 20.43 26.46
CA THR A 332 4.32 21.00 27.20
C THR A 332 4.05 20.24 28.50
N ARG A 333 3.50 20.92 29.51
CA ARG A 333 3.09 20.27 30.78
C ARG A 333 2.14 19.09 30.57
N LEU A 334 1.25 19.21 29.60
CA LEU A 334 0.28 18.18 29.26
C LEU A 334 0.98 16.92 28.74
N ARG A 335 1.96 17.09 27.86
CA ARG A 335 2.72 16.00 27.27
C ARG A 335 3.69 15.35 28.25
N MET A 336 4.35 16.15 29.10
CA MET A 336 5.17 15.61 30.19
C MET A 336 4.35 14.76 31.16
N ARG A 337 3.09 15.14 31.43
CA ARG A 337 2.17 14.30 32.21
C ARG A 337 1.75 13.04 31.45
N ALA A 338 1.38 13.17 30.18
CA ALA A 338 1.01 12.02 29.34
C ALA A 338 2.15 11.01 29.19
N MET A 339 3.42 11.47 29.19
CA MET A 339 4.59 10.61 29.17
C MET A 339 4.63 9.64 30.36
N ALA A 340 4.18 10.06 31.55
CA ALA A 340 4.13 9.20 32.73
C ALA A 340 3.16 8.01 32.59
N ASP A 341 2.19 8.11 31.68
CA ASP A 341 1.22 7.05 31.39
C ASP A 341 1.62 6.15 30.21
N VAL A 342 2.72 6.50 29.52
CA VAL A 342 3.33 5.64 28.50
C VAL A 342 3.94 4.44 29.21
N LEU A 343 3.56 3.23 28.79
CA LEU A 343 4.13 1.99 29.29
C LEU A 343 4.82 1.24 28.16
N ALA A 344 5.98 0.66 28.47
CA ALA A 344 6.68 -0.24 27.57
C ALA A 344 7.05 -1.55 28.28
N HIS A 345 7.01 -2.63 27.54
CA HIS A 345 7.47 -3.94 27.97
C HIS A 345 8.31 -4.54 26.86
N ALA A 346 9.53 -4.97 27.20
CA ALA A 346 10.45 -5.61 26.27
C ALA A 346 10.68 -7.06 26.70
N GLU A 347 10.71 -7.96 25.74
CA GLU A 347 10.88 -9.40 25.93
C GLU A 347 11.91 -9.90 24.93
N LYS A 348 12.95 -10.61 25.39
CA LYS A 348 13.92 -11.25 24.51
C LYS A 348 13.31 -12.51 23.90
N ASN A 349 13.51 -12.72 22.61
CA ASN A 349 13.13 -13.94 21.91
C ASN A 349 14.38 -14.65 21.33
N ALA A 350 14.19 -15.71 20.54
CA ALA A 350 15.30 -16.51 20.02
C ALA A 350 16.16 -15.78 18.98
N THR A 351 15.66 -14.70 18.38
CA THR A 351 16.27 -14.03 17.23
C THR A 351 16.42 -12.52 17.45
N GLY A 352 16.31 -12.03 18.68
CA GLY A 352 16.25 -10.60 19.00
C GLY A 352 15.26 -10.31 20.13
N TYR A 353 14.34 -9.36 19.93
CA TYR A 353 13.41 -8.94 20.98
C TYR A 353 12.06 -8.41 20.46
N VAL A 354 11.08 -8.35 21.36
CA VAL A 354 9.76 -7.74 21.12
C VAL A 354 9.53 -6.62 22.13
N LEU A 355 9.28 -5.42 21.62
CA LEU A 355 8.90 -4.24 22.37
C LEU A 355 7.41 -3.94 22.17
N ARG A 356 6.65 -3.92 23.27
CA ARG A 356 5.23 -3.55 23.29
C ARG A 356 5.08 -2.21 24.00
N ILE A 357 4.51 -1.22 23.33
CA ILE A 357 4.35 0.15 23.85
C ILE A 357 2.87 0.52 23.85
N ARG A 358 2.41 1.09 24.96
CA ARG A 358 1.10 1.71 25.10
C ARG A 358 1.28 3.22 25.27
N ILE A 359 0.74 3.99 24.34
CA ILE A 359 0.88 5.46 24.27
C ILE A 359 -0.51 6.09 24.45
N PRO A 360 -0.73 6.95 25.45
CA PRO A 360 -2.00 7.67 25.58
C PRO A 360 -2.14 8.67 24.43
N TRP A 361 -3.34 8.81 23.88
CA TRP A 361 -3.58 9.76 22.77
C TRP A 361 -3.20 11.20 23.10
N LEU A 362 -3.29 11.56 24.38
CA LEU A 362 -2.90 12.87 24.92
C LEU A 362 -1.41 13.19 24.71
N PHE A 363 -0.55 12.17 24.57
CA PHE A 363 0.86 12.34 24.25
C PHE A 363 1.06 12.92 22.83
N LEU A 364 0.27 12.42 21.87
CA LEU A 364 0.33 12.83 20.47
C LEU A 364 -0.35 14.20 20.32
N ALA A 365 -1.68 14.21 20.09
CA ALA A 365 -2.50 15.40 20.02
C ALA A 365 -4.00 15.02 20.05
N SER A 366 -4.85 15.97 20.46
CA SER A 366 -6.30 15.76 20.52
C SER A 366 -6.96 15.49 19.16
N GLN A 367 -6.36 15.94 18.05
CA GLN A 367 -6.85 15.66 16.70
C GLN A 367 -6.79 14.17 16.30
N PHE A 368 -6.00 13.38 17.01
CA PHE A 368 -5.83 11.94 16.76
C PHE A 368 -6.68 11.08 17.70
N LEU A 369 -7.61 11.69 18.44
CA LEU A 369 -8.53 10.95 19.30
C LEU A 369 -9.59 10.21 18.46
N PRO A 370 -9.80 8.90 18.67
CA PRO A 370 -10.88 8.15 18.05
C PRO A 370 -12.26 8.55 18.62
N PRO A 371 -13.37 8.21 17.94
CA PRO A 371 -13.48 7.44 16.70
C PRO A 371 -13.17 8.24 15.43
N PHE A 372 -12.61 7.56 14.43
CA PHE A 372 -12.29 8.16 13.13
C PHE A 372 -13.43 7.95 12.13
N GLN A 373 -13.75 8.97 11.35
CA GLN A 373 -14.74 8.87 10.25
C GLN A 373 -14.09 8.42 8.94
N HIS A 374 -12.83 8.77 8.74
CA HIS A 374 -12.01 8.44 7.58
C HIS A 374 -10.63 7.98 8.06
N PRO A 375 -9.86 7.24 7.26
CA PRO A 375 -8.47 6.94 7.58
C PRO A 375 -7.66 8.20 7.88
N VAL A 376 -6.99 8.24 9.03
CA VAL A 376 -6.17 9.39 9.46
C VAL A 376 -4.69 8.99 9.45
N PRO A 377 -3.87 9.56 8.55
CA PRO A 377 -2.45 9.25 8.53
C PRO A 377 -1.69 10.08 9.59
N ILE A 378 -0.69 9.46 10.21
CA ILE A 378 0.30 10.09 11.09
C ILE A 378 1.69 9.76 10.57
N GLY A 379 2.52 10.78 10.36
CA GLY A 379 3.94 10.58 10.02
C GLY A 379 4.70 10.02 11.23
N VAL A 380 5.43 8.94 11.02
CA VAL A 380 6.17 8.26 12.09
C VAL A 380 7.52 7.76 11.61
N LEU A 381 8.58 8.14 12.30
CA LEU A 381 9.91 7.56 12.14
C LEU A 381 10.16 6.63 13.34
N ILE A 382 10.44 5.37 13.05
CA ILE A 382 10.93 4.40 14.04
C ILE A 382 12.35 4.07 13.64
N ARG A 383 13.27 4.31 14.56
CA ARG A 383 14.69 4.09 14.39
C ARG A 383 15.19 3.06 15.39
N ILE A 384 15.90 2.07 14.91
CA ILE A 384 16.68 1.13 15.70
C ILE A 384 18.14 1.57 15.58
N THR A 385 18.78 1.76 16.73
CA THR A 385 20.24 1.78 16.80
C THR A 385 20.66 0.39 17.23
N ASP A 386 21.42 -0.26 16.37
CA ASP A 386 21.87 -1.63 16.46
C ASP A 386 23.39 -1.63 16.64
N ILE A 387 23.88 -2.26 17.72
CA ILE A 387 25.26 -2.22 18.17
C ILE A 387 25.71 -3.64 18.48
N ASP A 388 26.48 -4.23 17.59
CA ASP A 388 27.03 -5.59 17.80
C ASP A 388 28.18 -5.60 18.83
N ASN A 389 28.79 -4.43 19.09
CA ASN A 389 29.96 -4.33 19.94
C ASN A 389 30.01 -3.00 20.72
N GLU A 390 29.81 -3.09 22.04
CA GLU A 390 29.85 -1.94 22.95
C GLU A 390 31.18 -1.17 22.93
N PHE A 391 32.29 -1.83 22.53
CA PHE A 391 33.61 -1.21 22.43
C PHE A 391 33.87 -0.53 21.08
N ARG A 392 33.02 -0.78 20.08
CA ARG A 392 33.09 -0.20 18.73
C ARG A 392 31.77 0.45 18.31
N PRO A 393 31.26 1.43 19.10
CA PRO A 393 29.97 2.06 18.85
C PRO A 393 29.90 2.84 17.53
N GLU A 394 31.04 3.13 16.90
CA GLU A 394 31.11 3.73 15.57
C GLU A 394 30.64 2.79 14.45
N GLU A 395 30.59 1.48 14.70
CA GLU A 395 30.13 0.47 13.74
C GLU A 395 28.61 0.25 13.74
N ALA A 396 27.88 1.01 14.56
CA ALA A 396 26.44 0.84 14.73
C ALA A 396 25.64 1.00 13.42
N THR A 397 24.70 0.08 13.22
CA THR A 397 23.69 0.14 12.17
C THR A 397 22.51 0.99 12.64
N LEU A 398 22.04 1.90 11.78
CA LEU A 398 20.80 2.65 12.00
C LEU A 398 19.75 2.14 11.02
N PHE A 399 18.72 1.47 11.55
CA PHE A 399 17.67 0.85 10.76
C PHE A 399 16.33 1.56 11.00
N ASP A 400 15.73 2.09 9.94
CA ASP A 400 14.53 2.94 10.00
C ASP A 400 13.30 2.28 9.33
N ASN A 401 12.09 2.76 9.63
CA ASN A 401 10.85 2.25 8.98
C ASN A 401 10.52 2.91 7.63
N ALA A 402 11.40 3.77 7.13
CA ALA A 402 11.34 4.44 5.84
C ALA A 402 12.76 4.80 5.36
N MET A 403 12.90 5.11 4.06
CA MET A 403 14.18 5.55 3.51
C MET A 403 14.53 6.94 4.06
N TYR A 404 15.44 7.00 5.04
CA TYR A 404 15.69 8.23 5.80
C TYR A 404 16.49 9.27 5.01
N GLN A 405 16.08 10.52 5.20
CA GLN A 405 16.77 11.73 4.79
C GLN A 405 16.66 12.71 5.96
N PRO A 406 17.79 13.13 6.58
CA PRO A 406 17.75 13.96 7.77
C PRO A 406 16.91 15.22 7.61
N GLY A 407 15.94 15.42 8.52
CA GLY A 407 15.09 16.61 8.57
C GLY A 407 14.05 16.71 7.46
N MET A 408 13.79 15.63 6.72
CA MET A 408 12.87 15.62 5.58
C MET A 408 11.64 14.74 5.81
N ILE A 409 10.45 15.15 5.36
CA ILE A 409 9.22 14.33 5.44
C ILE A 409 9.29 13.05 4.59
N SER A 410 10.21 13.00 3.63
CA SER A 410 10.53 11.76 2.91
C SER A 410 11.00 10.63 3.80
N SER A 411 11.50 10.95 5.00
CA SER A 411 12.09 10.01 5.95
C SER A 411 11.10 9.35 6.91
N GLU A 412 9.81 9.66 6.81
CA GLU A 412 8.79 9.16 7.73
C GLU A 412 7.98 8.02 7.10
N GLY A 413 7.78 6.95 7.88
CA GLY A 413 6.70 5.99 7.69
C GLY A 413 5.33 6.59 8.01
N GLU A 414 4.28 5.80 7.85
CA GLU A 414 2.92 6.24 8.11
C GLU A 414 2.15 5.24 8.96
N PHE A 415 1.57 5.74 10.05
CA PHE A 415 0.46 5.06 10.71
C PHE A 415 -0.84 5.52 10.10
N LEU A 416 -1.61 4.58 9.55
CA LEU A 416 -2.92 4.87 9.01
C LEU A 416 -3.98 4.44 10.03
N LEU A 417 -4.51 5.38 10.81
CA LEU A 417 -5.53 5.12 11.80
C LEU A 417 -6.86 4.81 11.10
N MET A 418 -7.30 3.56 11.19
CA MET A 418 -8.43 3.05 10.41
C MET A 418 -9.76 3.22 11.16
N PRO A 419 -10.84 3.70 10.52
CA PRO A 419 -12.17 3.70 11.10
C PRO A 419 -12.67 2.30 11.49
N VAL A 420 -13.60 2.25 12.43
CA VAL A 420 -14.24 1.00 12.84
C VAL A 420 -14.96 0.36 11.64
N GLY A 421 -14.69 -0.93 11.41
CA GLY A 421 -15.33 -1.70 10.33
C GLY A 421 -14.72 -1.50 8.95
N GLN A 422 -13.70 -0.64 8.80
CA GLN A 422 -12.97 -0.46 7.55
C GLN A 422 -11.64 -1.22 7.58
N GLN A 423 -11.18 -1.65 6.41
CA GLN A 423 -9.89 -2.29 6.23
C GLN A 423 -9.03 -1.57 5.19
N PHE A 424 -7.72 -1.75 5.29
CA PHE A 424 -6.76 -1.22 4.34
C PHE A 424 -6.62 -2.17 3.14
N GLY A 425 -7.18 -1.76 2.00
CA GLY A 425 -7.33 -2.60 0.80
C GLY A 425 -8.75 -3.16 0.65
N SER A 426 -9.00 -3.91 -0.42
CA SER A 426 -10.33 -4.49 -0.70
C SER A 426 -10.27 -6.00 -0.99
N VAL A 427 -11.30 -6.71 -0.53
CA VAL A 427 -11.50 -8.15 -0.81
C VAL A 427 -12.93 -8.36 -1.26
N GLU A 428 -13.10 -9.12 -2.33
CA GLU A 428 -14.40 -9.51 -2.88
C GLU A 428 -14.52 -11.02 -2.84
N TYR A 429 -15.41 -11.56 -2.00
CA TYR A 429 -15.63 -13.00 -1.89
C TYR A 429 -16.53 -13.48 -3.03
N VAL A 430 -15.94 -14.19 -3.99
CA VAL A 430 -16.55 -14.52 -5.29
C VAL A 430 -17.81 -15.39 -5.15
N PHE A 431 -17.80 -16.33 -4.21
CA PHE A 431 -18.89 -17.31 -4.06
C PHE A 431 -19.78 -17.07 -2.83
N LEU A 432 -19.62 -15.95 -2.12
CA LEU A 432 -20.30 -15.72 -0.84
C LEU A 432 -21.82 -15.82 -0.98
N ASP A 433 -22.41 -15.16 -1.96
CA ASP A 433 -23.86 -15.18 -2.16
C ASP A 433 -24.39 -16.58 -2.46
N ARG A 434 -23.67 -17.35 -3.28
CA ARG A 434 -24.00 -18.75 -3.60
C ARG A 434 -23.91 -19.62 -2.35
N ILE A 435 -22.86 -19.45 -1.54
CA ILE A 435 -22.69 -20.18 -0.28
C ILE A 435 -23.82 -19.84 0.70
N VAL A 436 -24.12 -18.56 0.89
CA VAL A 436 -25.20 -18.09 1.78
C VAL A 436 -26.56 -18.65 1.31
N GLU A 437 -26.82 -18.62 0.00
CA GLU A 437 -28.04 -19.19 -0.56
C GLU A 437 -28.14 -20.70 -0.31
N GLN A 438 -27.06 -21.46 -0.52
CA GLN A 438 -27.03 -22.90 -0.26
C GLN A 438 -27.19 -23.22 1.24
N LEU A 439 -26.59 -22.42 2.12
CA LEU A 439 -26.77 -22.54 3.57
C LEU A 439 -28.23 -22.31 3.96
N ARG A 440 -28.87 -21.24 3.45
CA ARG A 440 -30.29 -20.97 3.67
C ARG A 440 -31.18 -22.11 3.18
N ARG A 441 -30.89 -22.65 1.98
CA ARG A 441 -31.63 -23.81 1.42
C ARG A 441 -31.49 -25.07 2.29
N ARG A 442 -30.40 -25.19 3.05
CA ARG A 442 -30.13 -26.31 3.97
C ARG A 442 -30.56 -26.03 5.41
N GLY A 443 -31.19 -24.89 5.69
CA GLY A 443 -31.76 -24.55 7.00
C GLY A 443 -30.77 -23.94 8.00
N PHE A 444 -29.65 -23.38 7.50
CA PHE A 444 -28.73 -22.55 8.31
C PHE A 444 -29.07 -21.06 8.22
#